data_AF-A0A3G6N880-F1
#
_entry.id   AF-A0A3G6N880-F1
#
_cell.length_a   1.000
_cell.length_b   1.000
_cell.length_c   1.000
_cell.angle_alpha   90.00
_cell.angle_beta   90.00
_cell.angle_gamma   90.00
#
_symmetry.space_group_name_H-M   'P 1'
#
loop_
_entity.id
_entity.type
_entity.pdbx_description
1 polymer ?
#
loop_
_entity_poly.entity_id
_entity_poly.type
_entity_poly.pdbx_seq_one_letter_code
_entity_poly.pdbx_strand_id
1 'polypeptide(L)'
;MKIKNIAIFILLMAVSFMSAQNVYLSKVEKTKDNKDKYFYQIDPKNSTVEYLGEIDVQGFSSDDASVFAAIYKKAKEIGANAFSYKPFESVDEKTQPFNPANYRLELYYSTKEELLKPSNSIYFFSSSSKPQTISVNRKDYTLPPRSFTTIQGIPGEIYTVSTKKFLGSTIKISVNANAPAQYFQISATKIKSNTFGEPGISLKSGDILGLDKSFGDFLRMIYTENK
;
A
#
# COMPACT_ATOMS: atom_id res chain seq x y z
N MET A 1 4.71 13.66 -46.25
CA MET A 1 5.46 13.05 -45.12
C MET A 1 5.72 11.58 -45.47
N LYS A 2 6.97 11.08 -45.43
CA LYS A 2 7.26 9.68 -45.76
C LYS A 2 6.55 8.75 -44.77
N ILE A 3 6.02 7.60 -45.21
CA ILE A 3 5.28 6.63 -44.37
C ILE A 3 6.04 6.28 -43.07
N LYS A 4 7.37 6.17 -43.14
CA LYS A 4 8.25 5.97 -41.99
C LYS A 4 8.10 7.04 -40.91
N ASN A 5 7.93 8.31 -41.28
CA ASN A 5 7.79 9.42 -40.34
C ASN A 5 6.39 9.44 -39.70
N ILE A 6 5.37 8.99 -40.45
CA ILE A 6 4.00 8.80 -39.92
C ILE A 6 4.00 7.68 -38.88
N ALA A 7 4.64 6.54 -39.18
CA ALA A 7 4.73 5.41 -38.27
C ALA A 7 5.49 5.75 -36.99
N ILE A 8 6.59 6.51 -37.08
CA ILE A 8 7.34 7.00 -35.91
C ILE A 8 6.49 7.95 -35.07
N PHE A 9 5.73 8.85 -35.70
CA PHE A 9 4.84 9.77 -34.98
C PHE A 9 3.70 9.04 -34.25
N ILE A 10 3.07 8.05 -34.91
CA ILE A 10 2.04 7.19 -34.29
C ILE A 10 2.63 6.40 -33.12
N LEU A 11 3.85 5.86 -33.27
CA LEU A 11 4.52 5.13 -32.20
C LEU A 11 4.84 6.04 -31.01
N LEU A 12 5.30 7.27 -31.26
CA LEU A 12 5.57 8.26 -30.20
C LEU A 12 4.28 8.69 -29.48
N MET A 13 3.18 8.90 -30.19
CA MET A 13 1.88 9.16 -29.57
C MET A 13 1.37 7.94 -28.78
N ALA A 14 1.45 6.73 -29.34
CA ALA A 14 0.99 5.53 -28.65
C ALA A 14 1.75 5.28 -27.34
N VAL A 15 3.06 5.53 -27.30
CA VAL A 15 3.88 5.44 -26.09
C VAL A 15 3.43 6.46 -25.02
N SER A 16 2.97 7.65 -25.43
CA SER A 16 2.46 8.65 -24.48
C SER A 16 1.10 8.30 -23.84
N PHE A 17 0.36 7.33 -24.39
CA PHE A 17 -0.89 6.82 -23.81
C PHE A 17 -0.71 5.55 -22.98
N MET A 18 0.50 4.98 -22.91
CA MET A 18 0.79 3.85 -22.05
C MET A 18 1.04 4.34 -20.62
N SER A 19 0.06 4.10 -19.75
CA SER A 19 0.09 4.36 -18.30
C SER A 19 -0.19 5.81 -17.86
N ALA A 20 -1.46 6.20 -17.93
CA ALA A 20 -1.98 7.29 -17.13
C ALA A 20 -3.00 6.74 -16.11
N GLN A 21 -2.52 6.16 -14.99
CA GLN A 21 -3.37 6.10 -13.81
C GLN A 21 -3.37 7.50 -13.21
N ASN A 22 -4.53 8.13 -13.21
CA ASN A 22 -4.72 9.50 -12.76
C ASN A 22 -5.23 9.51 -11.33
N VAL A 23 -4.71 10.46 -10.54
CA VAL A 23 -5.11 10.67 -9.15
C VAL A 23 -5.62 12.09 -9.03
N TYR A 24 -6.91 12.23 -8.73
CA TYR A 24 -7.59 13.51 -8.63
C TYR A 24 -8.01 13.76 -7.19
N LEU A 25 -7.76 14.97 -6.70
CA LEU A 25 -8.40 15.47 -5.49
C LEU A 25 -9.83 15.88 -5.88
N SER A 26 -10.77 14.93 -5.80
CA SER A 26 -12.12 15.04 -6.35
C SER A 26 -13.02 15.91 -5.49
N LYS A 27 -12.75 16.00 -4.18
CA LYS A 27 -13.47 16.87 -3.26
C LYS A 27 -12.53 17.45 -2.20
N VAL A 28 -12.71 18.73 -1.90
CA VAL A 28 -12.10 19.39 -0.74
C VAL A 28 -13.22 19.99 0.09
N GLU A 29 -13.44 19.43 1.27
CA GLU A 29 -14.40 19.93 2.25
C GLU A 29 -13.71 20.91 3.21
N LYS A 30 -12.52 20.54 3.70
CA LYS A 30 -11.73 21.32 4.64
C LYS A 30 -10.24 21.13 4.39
N THR A 31 -9.46 22.09 4.87
CA THR A 31 -8.00 22.00 4.90
C THR A 31 -7.51 22.13 6.32
N LYS A 32 -6.40 21.46 6.64
CA LYS A 32 -5.74 21.55 7.94
C LYS A 32 -4.28 21.92 7.76
N ASP A 33 -3.76 22.84 8.57
CA ASP A 33 -2.32 23.03 8.63
C ASP A 33 -1.70 21.84 9.37
N ASN A 34 -1.20 20.88 8.59
CA ASN A 34 -0.58 19.67 9.08
C ASN A 34 0.65 19.35 8.22
N LYS A 35 1.79 19.16 8.89
CA LYS A 35 3.09 18.88 8.28
C LYS A 35 3.63 17.50 8.63
N ASP A 36 2.81 16.64 9.23
CA ASP A 36 3.22 15.27 9.51
C ASP A 36 3.50 14.50 8.21
N LYS A 37 4.27 13.41 8.36
CA LYS A 37 4.59 12.49 7.27
C LYS A 37 3.66 11.27 7.24
N TYR A 38 2.70 11.20 8.15
CA TYR A 38 1.85 10.02 8.33
C TYR A 38 0.71 10.04 7.33
N PHE A 39 0.38 8.88 6.78
CA PHE A 39 -0.80 8.72 5.94
C PHE A 39 -1.31 7.29 6.09
N TYR A 40 -2.13 7.06 7.11
CA TYR A 40 -2.50 5.71 7.54
C TYR A 40 -3.94 5.38 7.22
N GLN A 41 -4.20 4.09 6.98
CA GLN A 41 -5.57 3.64 6.85
C GLN A 41 -6.23 3.64 8.24
N ILE A 42 -7.47 4.12 8.30
CA ILE A 42 -8.30 4.14 9.50
C ILE A 42 -9.67 3.54 9.22
N ASP A 43 -10.39 3.20 10.29
CA ASP A 43 -11.83 2.99 10.24
C ASP A 43 -12.53 4.23 10.81
N PRO A 44 -13.16 5.07 9.97
CA PRO A 44 -13.78 6.31 10.44
C PRO A 44 -14.95 6.07 11.39
N LYS A 45 -15.57 4.86 11.40
CA LYS A 45 -16.66 4.53 12.33
C LYS A 45 -16.16 4.30 13.76
N ASN A 46 -14.89 3.93 13.89
CA ASN A 46 -14.26 3.55 15.17
C ASN A 46 -13.13 4.51 15.59
N SER A 47 -13.00 5.66 14.92
CA SER A 47 -11.91 6.62 15.15
C SER A 47 -12.45 8.03 15.32
N THR A 48 -11.85 8.84 16.19
CA THR A 48 -12.19 10.27 16.32
C THR A 48 -11.41 11.07 15.28
N VAL A 49 -12.06 11.37 14.15
CA VAL A 49 -11.40 11.95 12.97
C VAL A 49 -12.17 13.10 12.35
N GLU A 50 -11.44 13.98 11.67
CA GLU A 50 -12.00 15.10 10.93
C GLU A 50 -11.91 14.81 9.42
N TYR A 51 -13.06 14.76 8.75
CA TYR A 51 -13.13 14.59 7.31
C TYR A 51 -12.68 15.85 6.57
N LEU A 52 -11.82 15.67 5.56
CA LEU A 52 -11.20 16.76 4.79
C LEU A 52 -11.55 16.75 3.30
N GLY A 53 -11.79 15.59 2.69
CA GLY A 53 -12.05 15.52 1.26
C GLY A 53 -12.00 14.11 0.68
N GLU A 54 -11.89 14.03 -0.64
CA GLU A 54 -11.88 12.76 -1.39
C GLU A 54 -10.82 12.77 -2.49
N ILE A 55 -10.24 11.60 -2.75
CA ILE A 55 -9.41 11.33 -3.91
C ILE A 55 -10.06 10.26 -4.78
N ASP A 56 -10.11 10.51 -6.08
CA ASP A 56 -10.49 9.55 -7.10
C ASP A 56 -9.25 9.05 -7.84
N VAL A 57 -9.11 7.73 -7.94
CA VAL A 57 -8.06 7.08 -8.72
C VAL A 57 -8.69 6.41 -9.93
N GLN A 58 -8.23 6.77 -11.13
CA GLN A 58 -8.79 6.30 -12.40
C GLN A 58 -7.72 5.76 -13.34
N GLY A 59 -8.01 4.64 -13.99
CA GLY A 59 -7.04 3.88 -14.79
C GLY A 59 -6.27 2.86 -13.93
N PHE A 60 -5.57 1.92 -14.57
CA PHE A 60 -4.79 0.88 -13.89
C PHE A 60 -3.29 1.13 -14.02
N SER A 61 -2.55 0.94 -12.93
CA SER A 61 -1.09 0.84 -12.93
C SER A 61 -0.67 -0.39 -12.12
N SER A 62 0.41 -1.05 -12.57
CA SER A 62 1.08 -2.09 -11.78
C SER A 62 2.14 -1.51 -10.84
N ASP A 63 2.46 -0.22 -10.95
CA ASP A 63 3.42 0.48 -10.08
C ASP A 63 2.68 1.07 -8.87
N ASP A 64 2.34 0.22 -7.90
CA ASP A 64 1.60 0.61 -6.70
C ASP A 64 2.32 1.72 -5.91
N ALA A 65 3.66 1.79 -5.96
CA ALA A 65 4.44 2.81 -5.25
C ALA A 65 4.28 4.20 -5.87
N SER A 66 4.32 4.31 -7.21
CA SER A 66 4.08 5.57 -7.90
C SER A 66 2.66 6.09 -7.68
N VAL A 67 1.68 5.18 -7.64
CA VAL A 67 0.27 5.50 -7.40
C VAL A 67 0.08 6.00 -5.97
N PHE A 68 0.65 5.30 -5.00
CA PHE A 68 0.64 5.71 -3.61
C PHE A 68 1.30 7.09 -3.43
N ALA A 69 2.45 7.35 -4.06
CA ALA A 69 3.12 8.63 -3.97
C ALA A 69 2.26 9.79 -4.51
N ALA A 70 1.51 9.55 -5.60
CA ALA A 70 0.58 10.54 -6.14
C ALA A 70 -0.60 10.80 -5.19
N ILE A 71 -1.21 9.74 -4.62
CA ILE A 71 -2.28 9.85 -3.62
C ILE A 71 -1.78 10.60 -2.39
N TYR A 72 -0.64 10.20 -1.85
CA TYR A 72 -0.01 10.83 -0.69
C TYR A 72 0.21 12.32 -0.93
N LYS A 73 0.79 12.69 -2.08
CA LYS A 73 1.02 14.09 -2.44
C LYS A 73 -0.28 14.89 -2.44
N LYS A 74 -1.35 14.36 -3.05
CA LYS A 74 -2.68 14.99 -3.07
C LYS A 74 -3.32 15.11 -1.70
N ALA A 75 -3.20 14.08 -0.86
CA ALA A 75 -3.69 14.11 0.51
C ALA A 75 -2.98 15.21 1.34
N LYS A 76 -1.67 15.37 1.14
CA LYS A 76 -0.88 16.41 1.82
C LYS A 76 -1.17 17.83 1.35
N GLU A 77 -1.70 18.03 0.14
CA GLU A 77 -2.16 19.36 -0.32
C GLU A 77 -3.27 19.94 0.60
N ILE A 78 -4.06 19.10 1.28
CA ILE A 78 -5.14 19.53 2.19
C ILE A 78 -4.87 19.23 3.68
N GLY A 79 -3.67 18.72 4.01
CA GLY A 79 -3.28 18.40 5.38
C GLY A 79 -3.78 17.06 5.92
N ALA A 80 -4.25 16.15 5.06
CA ALA A 80 -4.70 14.83 5.48
C ALA A 80 -3.53 13.95 5.95
N ASN A 81 -3.78 13.14 6.99
CA ASN A 81 -2.84 12.16 7.53
C ASN A 81 -3.45 10.77 7.71
N ALA A 82 -4.70 10.61 7.28
CA ALA A 82 -5.40 9.34 7.30
C ALA A 82 -6.33 9.21 6.09
N PHE A 83 -6.65 7.96 5.75
CA PHE A 83 -7.60 7.65 4.68
C PHE A 83 -8.45 6.42 4.99
N SER A 84 -9.58 6.32 4.30
CA SER A 84 -10.38 5.09 4.21
C SER A 84 -10.87 4.87 2.79
N TYR A 85 -11.11 3.61 2.44
CA TYR A 85 -11.73 3.26 1.16
C TYR A 85 -13.22 3.61 1.19
N LYS A 86 -13.68 4.30 0.14
CA LYS A 86 -15.09 4.57 -0.10
C LYS A 86 -15.56 3.74 -1.30
N PRO A 87 -16.37 2.71 -1.08
CA PRO A 87 -16.89 1.93 -2.19
C PRO A 87 -17.89 2.74 -3.02
N PHE A 88 -17.96 2.42 -4.31
CA PHE A 88 -19.03 2.91 -5.17
C PHE A 88 -20.32 2.11 -4.95
N GLU A 89 -21.45 2.79 -5.03
CA GLU A 89 -22.78 2.17 -4.98
C GLU A 89 -23.31 2.01 -6.41
N SER A 90 -23.99 0.90 -6.68
CA SER A 90 -24.75 0.72 -7.93
C SER A 90 -26.08 1.47 -7.87
N VAL A 91 -26.78 1.53 -9.01
CA VAL A 91 -28.15 2.07 -9.09
C VAL A 91 -29.12 1.34 -8.14
N ASP A 92 -28.83 0.07 -7.81
CA ASP A 92 -29.59 -0.74 -6.86
C ASP A 92 -29.08 -0.62 -5.41
N GLU A 93 -28.32 0.44 -5.09
CA GLU A 93 -27.72 0.70 -3.76
C GLU A 93 -26.78 -0.42 -3.26
N LYS A 94 -26.30 -1.29 -4.16
CA LYS A 94 -25.35 -2.35 -3.80
C LYS A 94 -23.93 -1.83 -3.88
N THR A 95 -23.14 -2.12 -2.84
CA THR A 95 -21.71 -1.86 -2.81
C THR A 95 -20.98 -2.64 -3.91
N GLN A 96 -20.24 -1.93 -4.75
CA GLN A 96 -19.42 -2.55 -5.79
C GLN A 96 -18.15 -3.17 -5.21
N PRO A 97 -17.66 -4.28 -5.79
CA PRO A 97 -16.36 -4.83 -5.42
C PRO A 97 -15.25 -3.83 -5.72
N PHE A 98 -14.16 -3.91 -4.96
CA PHE A 98 -12.98 -3.08 -5.20
C PHE A 98 -12.48 -3.25 -6.64
N ASN A 99 -12.24 -2.13 -7.31
CA ASN A 99 -11.69 -2.10 -8.66
C ASN A 99 -10.34 -1.36 -8.65
N PRO A 100 -9.20 -2.04 -8.91
CA PRO A 100 -7.89 -1.40 -8.91
C PRO A 100 -7.71 -0.34 -10.01
N ALA A 101 -8.62 -0.31 -11.00
CA ALA A 101 -8.65 0.69 -12.05
C ALA A 101 -9.57 1.89 -11.75
N ASN A 102 -10.43 1.79 -10.72
CA ASN A 102 -11.34 2.86 -10.33
C ASN A 102 -11.74 2.72 -8.86
N TYR A 103 -11.19 3.57 -7.99
CA TYR A 103 -11.52 3.57 -6.56
C TYR A 103 -11.45 4.97 -5.98
N ARG A 104 -12.15 5.14 -4.86
CA ARG A 104 -12.22 6.41 -4.13
C ARG A 104 -11.72 6.26 -2.71
N LEU A 105 -10.99 7.26 -2.25
CA LEU A 105 -10.51 7.38 -0.88
C LEU A 105 -11.13 8.60 -0.23
N GLU A 106 -11.62 8.44 1.00
CA GLU A 106 -11.95 9.56 1.87
C GLU A 106 -10.70 9.95 2.66
N LEU A 107 -10.47 11.25 2.80
CA LEU A 107 -9.30 11.84 3.44
C LEU A 107 -9.67 12.44 4.77
N TYR A 108 -8.82 12.21 5.76
CA TYR A 108 -9.06 12.66 7.13
C TYR A 108 -7.82 13.26 7.76
N TYR A 109 -8.06 14.06 8.78
CA TYR A 109 -7.11 14.33 9.83
C TYR A 109 -7.47 13.53 11.09
N SER A 110 -6.46 12.92 11.69
CA SER A 110 -6.52 12.24 12.98
C SER A 110 -5.34 12.66 13.87
N THR A 111 -5.48 12.53 15.18
CA THR A 111 -4.37 12.83 16.10
C THR A 111 -3.31 11.73 16.07
N LYS A 112 -2.09 12.05 16.50
CA LYS A 112 -0.98 11.09 16.51
C LYS A 112 -1.27 9.89 17.43
N GLU A 113 -1.93 10.14 18.55
CA GLU A 113 -2.29 9.12 19.54
C GLU A 113 -3.26 8.10 18.94
N GLU A 114 -4.22 8.57 18.15
CA GLU A 114 -5.18 7.72 17.45
C GLU A 114 -4.53 6.90 16.34
N LEU A 115 -3.56 7.50 15.62
CA LEU A 115 -2.85 6.88 14.51
C LEU A 115 -1.79 5.85 14.92
N LEU A 116 -1.25 5.96 16.14
CA LEU A 116 -0.17 5.11 16.65
C LEU A 116 -0.65 4.05 17.65
N LYS A 117 -1.93 3.66 17.59
CA LYS A 117 -2.46 2.55 18.39
C LYS A 117 -1.61 1.29 18.18
N PRO A 118 -1.20 0.60 19.27
CA PRO A 118 -0.40 -0.61 19.16
C PRO A 118 -1.10 -1.70 18.37
N SER A 119 -0.31 -2.51 17.66
CA SER A 119 -0.80 -3.69 16.96
C SER A 119 0.28 -4.76 16.89
N ASN A 120 -0.12 -5.99 17.20
CA ASN A 120 0.77 -7.15 17.12
C ASN A 120 0.69 -7.83 15.74
N SER A 121 0.00 -7.24 14.75
CA SER A 121 -0.14 -7.83 13.43
C SER A 121 1.13 -7.67 12.61
N ILE A 122 1.51 -8.75 11.92
CA ILE A 122 2.61 -8.77 10.95
C ILE A 122 2.02 -9.09 9.57
N TYR A 123 2.20 -8.20 8.61
CA TYR A 123 1.67 -8.33 7.25
C TYR A 123 2.77 -8.72 6.27
N PHE A 124 2.49 -9.72 5.43
CA PHE A 124 3.38 -10.14 4.33
C PHE A 124 2.67 -9.97 2.98
N PHE A 125 3.16 -9.06 2.14
CA PHE A 125 2.61 -8.75 0.82
C PHE A 125 3.37 -9.46 -0.29
N SER A 126 2.64 -9.93 -1.30
CA SER A 126 3.19 -10.43 -2.56
C SER A 126 2.80 -9.49 -3.70
N SER A 127 3.71 -8.60 -4.07
CA SER A 127 3.57 -7.70 -5.24
C SER A 127 4.04 -8.34 -6.55
N SER A 128 4.59 -9.55 -6.47
CA SER A 128 5.02 -10.34 -7.62
C SER A 128 3.82 -10.76 -8.48
N SER A 129 4.01 -10.79 -9.81
CA SER A 129 3.04 -11.36 -10.76
C SER A 129 2.94 -12.89 -10.67
N LYS A 130 3.86 -13.54 -9.95
CA LYS A 130 3.89 -14.98 -9.68
C LYS A 130 3.68 -15.26 -8.20
N PRO A 131 3.00 -16.37 -7.83
CA PRO A 131 2.89 -16.78 -6.44
C PRO A 131 4.25 -16.84 -5.73
N GLN A 132 4.30 -16.43 -4.48
CA GLN A 132 5.49 -16.48 -3.63
C GLN A 132 5.22 -17.40 -2.44
N THR A 133 6.19 -18.20 -2.04
CA THR A 133 6.08 -19.01 -0.82
C THR A 133 7.01 -18.45 0.25
N ILE A 134 6.50 -18.28 1.46
CA ILE A 134 7.28 -17.97 2.64
C ILE A 134 7.10 -19.06 3.68
N SER A 135 8.08 -19.22 4.55
CA SER A 135 7.96 -20.00 5.79
C SER A 135 7.98 -19.04 6.97
N VAL A 136 7.01 -19.12 7.86
CA VAL A 136 6.98 -18.39 9.14
C VAL A 136 7.02 -19.42 10.26
N ASN A 137 8.09 -19.43 11.06
CA ASN A 137 8.31 -20.43 12.12
C ASN A 137 8.15 -21.89 11.62
N ARG A 138 8.67 -22.17 10.42
CA ARG A 138 8.61 -23.48 9.73
C ARG A 138 7.22 -23.87 9.20
N LYS A 139 6.20 -23.00 9.33
CA LYS A 139 4.92 -23.17 8.66
C LYS A 139 4.93 -22.43 7.34
N ASP A 140 4.53 -23.12 6.28
CA ASP A 140 4.55 -22.56 4.92
C ASP A 140 3.26 -21.80 4.60
N TYR A 141 3.42 -20.71 3.86
CA TYR A 141 2.35 -19.87 3.33
C TYR A 141 2.63 -19.60 1.85
N THR A 142 1.65 -19.87 1.00
CA THR A 142 1.70 -19.52 -0.42
C THR A 142 0.88 -18.26 -0.63
N LEU A 143 1.53 -17.19 -1.06
CA LEU A 143 0.93 -15.90 -1.36
C LEU A 143 0.65 -15.80 -2.87
N PRO A 144 -0.62 -15.76 -3.30
CA PRO A 144 -0.97 -15.42 -4.68
C PRO A 144 -0.41 -14.06 -5.12
N PRO A 145 -0.39 -13.76 -6.44
CA PRO A 145 -0.11 -12.42 -6.93
C PRO A 145 -1.07 -11.38 -6.33
N ARG A 146 -0.55 -10.18 -6.00
CA ARG A 146 -1.33 -9.06 -5.42
C ARG A 146 -2.19 -9.47 -4.23
N SER A 147 -1.57 -10.21 -3.31
CA SER A 147 -2.21 -10.67 -2.08
C SER A 147 -1.35 -10.37 -0.87
N PHE A 148 -1.93 -10.52 0.32
CA PHE A 148 -1.18 -10.49 1.57
C PHE A 148 -1.70 -11.56 2.53
N THR A 149 -0.89 -11.93 3.51
CA THR A 149 -1.35 -12.70 4.67
C THR A 149 -0.99 -11.98 5.96
N THR A 150 -1.75 -12.26 7.01
CA THR A 150 -1.60 -11.64 8.32
C THR A 150 -1.21 -12.69 9.34
N ILE A 151 -0.15 -12.43 10.10
CA ILE A 151 0.23 -13.24 11.26
C ILE A 151 -0.04 -12.42 12.51
N GLN A 152 -0.84 -12.96 13.42
CA GLN A 152 -1.04 -12.35 14.74
C GLN A 152 0.13 -12.71 15.65
N GLY A 153 0.98 -11.72 15.91
CA GLY A 153 2.16 -11.87 16.73
C GLY A 153 1.84 -11.99 18.22
N ILE A 154 2.65 -12.78 18.93
CA ILE A 154 2.66 -12.84 20.40
C ILE A 154 3.77 -11.92 20.90
N PRO A 155 3.48 -10.87 21.70
CA PRO A 155 4.51 -10.00 22.25
C PRO A 155 5.61 -10.76 22.99
N GLY A 156 6.87 -10.40 22.73
CA GLY A 156 8.04 -11.07 23.27
C GLY A 156 8.54 -12.25 22.45
N GLU A 157 7.77 -12.77 21.49
CA GLU A 157 8.23 -13.82 20.58
C GLU A 157 9.03 -13.27 19.39
N ILE A 158 9.91 -14.14 18.87
CA ILE A 158 10.68 -13.89 17.65
C ILE A 158 10.19 -14.84 16.56
N TYR A 159 9.70 -14.26 15.47
CA TYR A 159 9.26 -15.00 14.29
C TYR A 159 10.42 -15.08 13.29
N THR A 160 10.74 -16.29 12.83
CA THR A 160 11.72 -16.51 11.75
C THR A 160 10.97 -16.66 10.43
N VAL A 161 11.25 -15.78 9.47
CA VAL A 161 10.60 -15.75 8.16
C VAL A 161 11.62 -16.00 7.07
N SER A 162 11.34 -16.92 6.13
CA SER A 162 12.22 -17.19 4.99
C SER A 162 11.48 -17.32 3.66
N THR A 163 12.12 -16.96 2.54
CA THR A 163 11.51 -17.05 1.18
C THR A 163 11.66 -18.41 0.50
N LYS A 164 12.13 -19.45 1.22
CA LYS A 164 12.32 -20.86 0.78
C LYS A 164 13.05 -21.12 -0.56
N LYS A 165 13.56 -20.10 -1.24
CA LYS A 165 14.38 -20.24 -2.45
C LYS A 165 15.77 -20.76 -2.07
N PHE A 166 16.48 -21.37 -3.04
CA PHE A 166 17.84 -21.90 -2.84
C PHE A 166 18.84 -20.85 -2.32
N LEU A 167 18.63 -19.57 -2.65
CA LEU A 167 19.34 -18.40 -2.09
C LEU A 167 18.35 -17.42 -1.44
N GLY A 168 17.29 -17.97 -0.85
CA GLY A 168 16.21 -17.23 -0.23
C GLY A 168 16.71 -16.45 0.99
N SER A 169 16.01 -15.36 1.27
CA SER A 169 16.32 -14.50 2.40
C SER A 169 15.63 -15.02 3.66
N THR A 170 16.27 -14.81 4.82
CA THR A 170 15.69 -15.11 6.13
C THR A 170 15.81 -13.88 7.02
N ILE A 171 14.73 -13.49 7.68
CA ILE A 171 14.71 -12.43 8.69
C ILE A 171 14.13 -12.93 10.01
N LYS A 172 14.47 -12.23 11.09
CA LYS A 172 13.86 -12.42 12.42
C LYS A 172 13.06 -11.17 12.76
N ILE A 173 11.81 -11.36 13.18
CA ILE A 173 10.86 -10.29 13.50
C ILE A 173 10.50 -10.42 14.97
N SER A 174 10.78 -9.40 15.77
CA SER A 174 10.36 -9.31 17.17
C SER A 174 9.03 -8.60 17.28
N VAL A 175 8.10 -9.12 18.09
CA VAL A 175 6.80 -8.48 18.35
C VAL A 175 6.86 -7.77 19.70
N ASN A 176 6.47 -6.49 19.72
CA ASN A 176 6.41 -5.67 20.93
C ASN A 176 4.97 -5.18 21.14
N ALA A 177 4.45 -5.33 22.35
CA ALA A 177 3.07 -4.98 22.71
C ALA A 177 2.71 -3.50 22.50
N ASN A 178 3.72 -2.61 22.48
CA ASN A 178 3.53 -1.16 22.30
C ASN A 178 4.00 -0.66 20.93
N ALA A 179 4.35 -1.56 20.00
CA ALA A 179 4.76 -1.20 18.66
C ALA A 179 3.56 -1.15 17.70
N PRO A 180 3.65 -0.37 16.62
CA PRO A 180 2.70 -0.48 15.52
C PRO A 180 2.84 -1.83 14.80
N ALA A 181 1.85 -2.15 13.96
CA ALA A 181 1.93 -3.29 13.06
C ALA A 181 3.19 -3.22 12.18
N GLN A 182 3.68 -4.40 11.79
CA GLN A 182 4.89 -4.55 10.97
C GLN A 182 4.50 -5.03 9.57
N TYR A 183 5.15 -4.49 8.55
CA TYR A 183 4.77 -4.68 7.15
C TYR A 183 5.99 -5.12 6.35
N PHE A 184 5.84 -6.19 5.55
CA PHE A 184 6.92 -6.75 4.75
C PHE A 184 6.44 -7.11 3.35
N GLN A 185 7.19 -6.69 2.33
CA GLN A 185 6.98 -7.09 0.95
C GLN A 185 7.92 -8.24 0.57
N ILE A 186 7.36 -9.26 -0.06
CA ILE A 186 8.06 -10.41 -0.61
C ILE A 186 8.16 -10.24 -2.12
N SER A 187 9.36 -10.33 -2.67
CA SER A 187 9.61 -10.14 -4.10
C SER A 187 10.26 -11.34 -4.76
N ALA A 188 10.00 -11.50 -6.06
CA ALA A 188 10.60 -12.54 -6.89
C ALA A 188 12.08 -12.23 -7.20
N THR A 189 12.44 -10.94 -7.28
CA THR A 189 13.76 -10.42 -7.63
C THR A 189 14.32 -9.53 -6.51
N LYS A 190 15.65 -9.41 -6.46
CA LYS A 190 16.33 -8.49 -5.53
C LYS A 190 15.83 -7.06 -5.77
N ILE A 191 15.18 -6.48 -4.78
CA ILE A 191 14.54 -5.16 -4.88
C ILE A 191 15.62 -4.08 -4.95
N LYS A 192 15.48 -3.04 -5.78
CA LYS A 192 16.30 -1.81 -5.70
C LYS A 192 15.66 -0.88 -4.65
N SER A 193 16.45 -0.25 -3.80
CA SER A 193 15.95 0.61 -2.72
C SER A 193 15.14 1.78 -3.29
N ASN A 194 13.91 1.96 -2.82
CA ASN A 194 13.20 3.23 -2.93
C ASN A 194 12.98 3.78 -1.51
N THR A 195 13.30 5.06 -1.34
CA THR A 195 13.37 5.74 -0.06
C THR A 195 12.06 6.50 0.15
N PHE A 196 11.10 5.91 0.87
CA PHE A 196 9.96 6.68 1.38
C PHE A 196 10.06 6.79 2.91
N GLY A 197 10.40 8.00 3.36
CA GLY A 197 10.04 8.64 4.63
C GLY A 197 10.37 7.96 5.98
N GLU A 198 11.42 8.47 6.65
CA GLU A 198 11.75 8.38 8.10
C GLU A 198 12.56 7.17 8.62
N PRO A 199 13.40 7.37 9.68
CA PRO A 199 14.34 6.38 10.19
C PRO A 199 13.62 5.41 11.13
N GLY A 200 13.21 4.28 10.58
CA GLY A 200 12.68 3.12 11.28
C GLY A 200 13.02 1.90 10.46
N ILE A 201 13.73 0.95 11.08
CA ILE A 201 14.31 -0.27 10.52
C ILE A 201 14.09 -0.48 9.00
N SER A 202 15.04 -0.01 8.19
CA SER A 202 15.17 -0.42 6.78
C SER A 202 15.69 -1.86 6.73
N LEU A 203 14.85 -2.82 7.14
CA LEU A 203 15.13 -4.24 7.07
C LEU A 203 14.97 -4.67 5.61
N LYS A 204 16.09 -4.73 4.91
CA LYS A 204 16.16 -5.34 3.60
C LYS A 204 17.07 -6.55 3.66
N SER A 205 16.51 -7.72 3.37
CA SER A 205 17.28 -8.94 3.16
C SER A 205 16.83 -9.52 1.83
N GLY A 206 17.62 -9.32 0.78
CA GLY A 206 17.43 -9.88 -0.57
C GLY A 206 16.02 -9.70 -1.13
N ASP A 207 15.18 -10.71 -0.90
CA ASP A 207 13.82 -10.85 -1.40
C ASP A 207 12.72 -10.40 -0.42
N ILE A 208 13.10 -9.97 0.79
CA ILE A 208 12.21 -9.44 1.82
C ILE A 208 12.57 -7.98 2.10
N LEU A 209 11.57 -7.10 2.07
CA LEU A 209 11.71 -5.67 2.33
C LEU A 209 10.69 -5.24 3.39
N GLY A 210 11.16 -4.61 4.47
CA GLY A 210 10.29 -3.89 5.40
C GLY A 210 9.67 -2.67 4.73
N LEU A 211 8.36 -2.48 4.94
CA LEU A 211 7.60 -1.34 4.43
C LEU A 211 7.29 -0.37 5.57
N ASP A 212 7.22 0.92 5.23
CA ASP A 212 6.60 1.89 6.12
C ASP A 212 5.09 1.60 6.25
N LYS A 213 4.51 2.00 7.39
CA LYS A 213 3.10 1.75 7.68
C LYS A 213 2.16 2.40 6.67
N SER A 214 2.50 3.57 6.12
CA SER A 214 1.63 4.27 5.18
C SER A 214 1.48 3.52 3.88
N PHE A 215 2.60 3.08 3.29
CA PHE A 215 2.55 2.26 2.11
C PHE A 215 1.96 0.87 2.39
N GLY A 216 2.32 0.25 3.53
CA GLY A 216 1.77 -1.03 3.95
C GLY A 216 0.23 -1.02 4.10
N ASP A 217 -0.33 0.02 4.72
CA ASP A 217 -1.78 0.21 4.84
C ASP A 217 -2.43 0.45 3.47
N PHE A 218 -1.79 1.19 2.58
CA PHE A 218 -2.26 1.32 1.20
C PHE A 218 -2.32 -0.04 0.48
N LEU A 219 -1.27 -0.87 0.60
CA LEU A 219 -1.26 -2.21 0.03
C LEU A 219 -2.36 -3.10 0.62
N ARG A 220 -2.64 -3.02 1.93
CA ARG A 220 -3.76 -3.77 2.55
C ARG A 220 -5.11 -3.41 1.95
N MET A 221 -5.28 -2.15 1.53
CA MET A 221 -6.51 -1.70 0.90
C MET A 221 -6.66 -2.23 -0.52
N ILE A 222 -5.58 -2.29 -1.31
CA ILE A 222 -5.64 -2.69 -2.73
C ILE A 222 -5.36 -4.17 -3.01
N TYR A 223 -4.84 -4.94 -2.05
CA TYR A 223 -4.51 -6.36 -2.21
C TYR A 223 -5.54 -7.24 -1.51
N THR A 224 -5.66 -8.48 -1.99
CA THR A 224 -6.57 -9.48 -1.39
C THR A 224 -5.90 -10.17 -0.21
N GLU A 225 -6.59 -10.24 0.93
CA GLU A 225 -6.12 -11.06 2.05
C GLU A 225 -6.28 -12.55 1.74
N ASN A 226 -5.19 -13.30 1.89
CA ASN A 226 -5.14 -14.74 1.81
C ASN A 226 -5.20 -15.31 3.24
N LYS A 227 -6.40 -15.78 3.61
CA LYS A 227 -6.74 -16.28 4.95
C LYS A 227 -6.37 -17.75 5.13
#